data_AF-A0A7C2KK40-F1
#
_entry.id   AF-A0A7C2KK40-F1
#
_cell.length_a   1.000
_cell.length_b   1.000
_cell.length_c   1.000
_cell.angle_alpha   90.00
_cell.angle_beta   90.00
_cell.angle_gamma   90.00
#
_symmetry.space_group_name_H-M   'P 1'
#
loop_
_entity.id
_entity.type
_entity.pdbx_description
1 polymer ?
#
loop_
_entity_poly.entity_id
_entity_poly.type
_entity_poly.pdbx_seq_one_letter_code
_entity_poly.pdbx_strand_id
1 'polypeptide(L)' 'MKKRSYQQYCPLATGLDIIGQRWTLLIIRELLITPKRYKALLENLPGMGTNLLADRLKSLMTLGIIEQIVQLTPR' A
#
# COMPACT_ATOMS: atom_id res chain seq x y z
N MET A 1 7.89 6.18 12.84
CA MET A 1 7.42 7.49 12.34
C MET A 1 6.05 7.79 12.93
N LYS A 2 5.85 8.98 13.51
CA LYS A 2 4.55 9.45 13.98
C LYS A 2 3.58 9.46 12.78
N LYS A 3 2.50 8.65 12.81
CA LYS A 3 1.44 8.76 11.81
C LYS A 3 0.88 10.18 11.92
N ARG A 4 0.95 10.97 10.84
CA ARG A 4 0.20 12.22 10.78
C ARG A 4 -1.26 11.82 10.90
N SER A 5 -1.93 12.36 11.91
CA SER A 5 -3.34 12.17 12.13
C SER A 5 -3.99 13.52 12.23
N TYR A 6 -5.11 13.70 11.54
CA TYR A 6 -5.92 14.91 11.65
C TYR A 6 -6.61 15.05 13.02
N GLN A 7 -6.54 14.02 13.89
CA GLN A 7 -7.13 14.01 15.24
C GLN A 7 -8.62 14.41 15.29
N GLN A 8 -9.35 14.13 14.21
CA GLN A 8 -10.77 14.40 14.10
C GLN A 8 -11.55 13.08 14.14
N TYR A 9 -12.69 13.09 14.84
CA TYR A 9 -13.69 12.01 14.78
C TYR A 9 -14.53 12.11 13.50
N CYS A 10 -13.85 12.16 12.36
CA CYS A 10 -14.45 12.24 11.04
C CYS A 10 -13.97 11.05 10.20
N PRO A 11 -14.88 10.23 9.64
CA PRO A 11 -14.50 9.08 8.81
C PRO A 11 -13.58 9.45 7.63
N LEU A 12 -13.77 10.63 7.05
CA LEU A 12 -12.93 11.14 5.97
C LEU A 12 -11.49 11.40 6.44
N ALA A 13 -11.33 11.98 7.63
CA ALA A 13 -10.03 12.24 8.23
C ALA A 13 -9.30 10.92 8.52
N THR A 14 -10.01 9.93 9.08
CA THR A 14 -9.46 8.58 9.31
C THR A 14 -9.07 7.89 8.00
N GLY A 15 -9.89 8.05 6.95
CA GLY A 15 -9.55 7.56 5.61
C GLY A 15 -8.25 8.19 5.09
N LEU A 16 -8.14 9.52 5.18
CA LEU A 16 -6.93 10.26 4.76
C LEU A 16 -5.68 9.87 5.56
N ASP A 17 -5.80 9.57 6.85
CA ASP A 17 -4.68 9.10 7.67
C ASP A 17 -4.07 7.79 7.14
N ILE A 18 -4.86 7.01 6.41
CA ILE A 18 -4.46 5.74 5.79
C ILE A 18 -3.98 5.98 4.35
N ILE A 19 -4.85 6.51 3.49
CA ILE A 19 -4.58 6.64 2.04
C ILE A 19 -3.67 7.82 1.71
N GLY A 20 -3.66 8.86 2.54
CA GLY A 20 -2.86 10.08 2.35
C GLY A 20 -1.37 9.92 2.70
N GLN A 21 -0.96 8.75 3.20
CA GLN A 21 0.45 8.49 3.44
C GLN A 21 1.21 8.43 2.12
N ARG A 22 2.44 8.98 2.12
CA ARG A 22 3.30 8.98 0.93
C ARG A 22 3.41 7.56 0.38
N TRP A 23 3.19 7.46 -0.92
CA TRP A 23 3.18 6.25 -1.74
C TRP A 23 1.95 5.34 -1.65
N THR A 24 1.07 5.47 -0.67
CA THR A 24 -0.08 4.55 -0.52
C THR A 24 -0.94 4.51 -1.79
N LEU A 25 -1.35 5.66 -2.31
CA LEU A 25 -2.15 5.73 -3.54
C LEU A 25 -1.40 5.22 -4.78
N LEU A 26 -0.07 5.34 -4.81
CA LEU A 26 0.74 4.84 -5.92
C LEU A 26 0.82 3.31 -5.89
N ILE A 27 0.97 2.71 -4.71
CA ILE A 27 0.90 1.26 -4.53
C ILE A 27 -0.49 0.74 -4.94
N ILE A 28 -1.56 1.39 -4.48
CA ILE A 28 -2.94 1.01 -4.82
C ILE A 28 -3.15 1.10 -6.34
N ARG A 29 -2.71 2.19 -6.99
CA ARG A 29 -2.78 2.35 -8.45
C ARG A 29 -2.16 1.17 -9.20
N GLU A 30 -0.98 0.73 -8.80
CA GLU A 30 -0.30 -0.40 -9.44
C GLU A 30 -1.05 -1.72 -9.27
N LEU A 31 -1.67 -1.92 -8.10
CA LEU A 31 -2.41 -3.13 -7.76
C LEU A 31 -3.84 -3.17 -8.34
N LEU A 32 -4.43 -2.02 -8.66
CA LEU A 32 -5.76 -1.93 -9.28
C LEU A 32 -5.81 -2.51 -10.69
N ILE A 33 -4.71 -2.49 -11.43
CA ILE A 33 -4.65 -2.97 -12.82
C ILE A 33 -4.49 -4.49 -12.86
N THR A 34 -3.55 -5.02 -12.08
CA THR A 34 -3.24 -6.45 -12.06
C THR A 34 -2.48 -6.79 -10.78
N PRO A 35 -2.61 -8.02 -10.24
CA PRO A 35 -1.78 -8.45 -9.13
C PRO A 35 -0.29 -8.34 -9.49
N LYS A 36 0.48 -7.61 -8.67
CA LYS A 36 1.91 -7.42 -8.88
C LYS A 36 2.72 -8.18 -7.84
N ARG A 37 3.85 -8.74 -8.28
CA ARG A 37 4.90 -9.22 -7.38
C ARG A 37 5.61 -8.05 -6.72
N TYR A 38 6.21 -8.29 -5.56
CA TYR A 38 6.99 -7.29 -4.82
C TYR A 38 8.08 -6.61 -5.67
N LYS A 39 8.81 -7.38 -6.50
CA LYS A 39 9.84 -6.80 -7.39
C LYS A 39 9.25 -5.87 -8.46
N ALA A 40 8.14 -6.24 -9.08
CA ALA A 40 7.48 -5.41 -10.08
C ALA A 40 6.97 -4.09 -9.47
N LEU A 41 6.51 -4.11 -8.21
CA LEU A 41 6.14 -2.89 -7.49
C LEU A 41 7.34 -1.97 -7.25
N LEU A 42 8.51 -2.51 -6.90
CA LEU A 42 9.72 -1.71 -6.74
C LEU A 42 10.19 -1.09 -8.06
N GLU A 43 10.13 -1.85 -9.16
CA GLU A 43 10.50 -1.37 -10.49
C GLU A 43 9.57 -0.24 -10.96
N ASN A 44 8.27 -0.35 -10.68
CA ASN A 44 7.27 0.64 -11.06
C ASN A 44 7.21 1.88 -10.13
N LEU A 45 7.88 1.85 -8.97
CA LEU A 45 7.88 2.93 -7.98
C LEU A 45 9.31 3.42 -7.70
N PRO A 46 9.96 4.07 -8.68
CA PRO A 46 11.34 4.52 -8.55
C PRO A 46 11.49 5.53 -7.40
N GLY A 47 12.47 5.28 -6.52
CA GLY A 47 12.72 6.11 -5.33
C GLY A 47 11.98 5.66 -4.07
N MET A 48 11.19 4.58 -4.13
CA MET A 48 10.68 3.92 -2.93
C MET A 48 11.72 2.97 -2.34
N GLY A 49 11.98 3.08 -1.04
CA GLY A 49 12.83 2.12 -0.33
C GLY A 49 12.14 0.77 -0.10
N THR A 50 12.90 -0.32 -0.16
CA THR A 50 12.41 -1.69 0.05
C THR A 50 11.70 -1.88 1.39
N ASN A 51 12.31 -1.38 2.47
CA ASN A 51 11.73 -1.44 3.82
C ASN A 51 10.41 -0.67 3.90
N LEU A 52 10.35 0.51 3.27
CA LEU A 52 9.13 1.31 3.23
C LEU A 52 8.01 0.61 2.46
N LEU A 53 8.33 -0.02 1.32
CA LEU A 53 7.36 -0.81 0.57
C LEU A 53 6.81 -1.96 1.42
N ALA A 54 7.70 -2.73 2.06
CA ALA A 54 7.31 -3.87 2.89
C ALA A 54 6.40 -3.44 4.06
N ASP A 55 6.78 -2.39 4.78
CA ASP A 55 5.98 -1.83 5.88
C ASP A 55 4.62 -1.34 5.39
N ARG A 56 4.57 -0.71 4.20
CA ARG A 56 3.32 -0.22 3.61
C ARG A 56 2.41 -1.36 3.20
N LEU A 57 2.93 -2.35 2.47
CA LEU A 57 2.15 -3.53 2.07
C LEU A 57 1.60 -4.25 3.30
N LYS A 58 2.41 -4.45 4.34
CA LYS A 58 1.96 -5.05 5.60
C LYS A 58 0.83 -4.24 6.24
N SER A 59 0.98 -2.91 6.34
CA SER A 59 -0.06 -2.05 6.91
C SER A 59 -1.35 -2.07 6.09
N LEU A 60 -1.27 -2.09 4.75
CA LEU A 60 -2.44 -2.13 3.89
C LEU A 60 -3.16 -3.48 3.97
N MET A 61 -2.41 -4.59 4.13
CA MET A 61 -2.98 -5.91 4.41
C MET A 61 -3.70 -5.96 5.74
N THR A 62 -3.09 -5.45 6.81
CA THR A 62 -3.71 -5.43 8.15
C THR A 62 -5.00 -4.62 8.17
N LEU A 63 -5.10 -3.58 7.33
CA LEU A 63 -6.30 -2.76 7.18
C LEU A 63 -7.32 -3.35 6.19
N GLY A 64 -7.02 -4.49 5.57
CA GLY A 64 -7.91 -5.13 4.59
C GLY A 64 -8.02 -4.39 3.25
N ILE A 65 -7.09 -3.48 2.95
CA ILE A 65 -7.11 -2.67 1.71
C ILE A 65 -6.53 -3.45 0.53
N ILE A 66 -5.56 -4.32 0.81
CA ILE A 66 -4.97 -5.22 -0.18
C ILE A 66 -4.91 -6.64 0.40
N GLU A 67 -4.83 -7.62 -0.48
CA GLU A 67 -4.64 -9.02 -0.12
C GLU A 67 -3.44 -9.62 -0.84
N GLN A 68 -2.75 -10.55 -0.18
CA GLN A 68 -1.73 -11.36 -0.81
C GLN A 68 -2.39 -12.61 -1.39
N ILE A 69 -2.34 -12.75 -2.70
CA ILE A 69 -2.77 -13.96 -3.39
C ILE A 69 -1.57 -14.85 -3.74
N VAL A 70 -1.75 -16.16 -3.62
CA VAL A 70 -0.77 -17.11 -4.16
C VAL A 70 -1.10 -17.29 -5.64
N GLN A 71 -0.24 -16.75 -6.51
CA GLN A 71 -0.37 -16.99 -7.94
C GLN A 71 0.07 -18.44 -8.24
N LEU A 72 -0.93 -19.33 -8.37
CA LEU A 72 -0.75 -20.65 -8.96
C LEU A 72 -0.64 -20.47 -10.48
N THR A 73 0.55 -20.18 -10.99
CA THR A 73 0.79 -20.28 -12.43
C THR A 73 0.71 -21.77 -12.82
N PRO A 74 -0.13 -22.19 -13.77
CA PRO A 74 0.01 -23.51 -14.35
C PRO A 74 1.37 -23.58 -15.05
N ARG A 75 2.11 -24.67 -14.82
CA ARG A 75 3.35 -24.97 -15.54
C ARG A 75 3.09 -25.16 -17.03
#